data_AF-A0AA43J8K6-F1
#
_entry.id   AF-A0AA43J8K6-F1
#
_cell.length_a   1.000
_cell.length_b   1.000
_cell.length_c   1.000
_cell.angle_alpha   90.00
_cell.angle_beta   90.00
_cell.angle_gamma   90.00
#
_symmetry.space_group_name_H-M   'P 1'
#
loop_
_entity.id
_entity.type
_entity.pdbx_description
1 polymer ?
#
loop_
_entity_poly.entity_id
_entity_poly.type
_entity_poly.pdbx_seq_one_letter_code
_entity_poly.pdbx_strand_id
1 'polypeptide(L)'
;MYTTLVILHILAAVTWIGGMIFLSLVLAPLVRGRKAVPEFMALFRSAALRFRPIVWVAIAVLLTTGPLLLSQRGIQLSSPASWSGIVTVKLTLVGLLVVLTLLHDLVFGPQVSRVSVISESQRTTGERVVFKSARLLPRLSLLIALAVVIAAAMLARS
;
A
#
# COMPACT_ATOMS: atom_id res chain seq x y z
N MET A 1 12.89 24.68 5.26
CA MET A 1 11.72 23.90 5.71
C MET A 1 11.07 23.12 4.57
N TYR A 2 10.72 23.73 3.43
CA TYR A 2 10.13 23.04 2.27
C TYR A 2 10.92 21.81 1.79
N THR A 3 12.22 21.96 1.54
CA THR A 3 13.09 20.88 1.07
C THR A 3 13.06 19.65 2.00
N THR A 4 13.07 19.87 3.31
CA THR A 4 12.97 18.80 4.31
C THR A 4 11.65 18.05 4.20
N LEU A 5 10.52 18.75 4.03
CA LEU A 5 9.21 18.12 3.83
C LEU A 5 9.19 17.29 2.54
N VAL A 6 9.77 17.81 1.45
CA VAL A 6 9.88 17.07 0.19
C VAL A 6 10.71 15.79 0.35
N ILE A 7 11.87 15.88 1.00
CA ILE A 7 12.74 14.73 1.27
C ILE A 7 11.99 13.67 2.08
N LEU A 8 11.36 14.06 3.18
CA LEU A 8 10.59 13.13 4.02
C LEU A 8 9.42 12.49 3.27
N HIS A 9 8.69 13.28 2.47
CA HIS A 9 7.58 12.78 1.66
C HIS A 9 8.06 11.75 0.63
N ILE A 10 9.16 12.03 -0.08
CA ILE A 10 9.75 11.14 -1.08
C ILE A 10 10.27 9.86 -0.42
N LEU A 11 11.02 9.96 0.68
CA LEU A 11 11.54 8.79 1.39
C LEU A 11 10.41 7.88 1.88
N ALA A 12 9.34 8.45 2.42
CA ALA A 12 8.17 7.69 2.83
C ALA A 12 7.46 7.02 1.65
N ALA A 13 7.28 7.74 0.54
CA ALA A 13 6.66 7.20 -0.68
C ALA A 13 7.50 6.03 -1.26
N VAL A 14 8.81 6.23 -1.41
CA VAL A 14 9.72 5.21 -1.96
C VAL A 14 9.81 4.00 -1.04
N THR A 15 9.84 4.20 0.28
CA THR A 15 9.84 3.10 1.25
C THR A 15 8.59 2.24 1.08
N TRP A 16 7.41 2.87 1.04
CA TRP A 16 6.15 2.15 0.95
C TRP A 16 5.98 1.44 -0.40
N ILE A 17 6.16 2.17 -1.49
CA ILE A 17 5.99 1.65 -2.86
C ILE A 17 7.07 0.61 -3.18
N GLY A 18 8.31 0.87 -2.81
CA GLY A 18 9.43 -0.06 -2.99
C GLY A 18 9.19 -1.38 -2.25
N GLY A 19 8.66 -1.33 -1.03
CA GLY A 19 8.25 -2.53 -0.30
C GLY A 19 7.12 -3.31 -0.97
N MET A 20 6.10 -2.62 -1.50
CA MET A 20 5.03 -3.27 -2.29
C MET A 20 5.59 -3.97 -3.53
N ILE A 21 6.48 -3.31 -4.27
CA ILE A 21 7.17 -3.87 -5.45
C ILE A 21 7.96 -5.12 -5.05
N PHE A 22 8.82 -5.01 -4.03
CA PHE A 22 9.65 -6.12 -3.56
C PHE A 22 8.81 -7.32 -3.11
N LEU A 23 7.81 -7.10 -2.25
CA LEU A 23 6.94 -8.17 -1.76
C LEU A 23 6.15 -8.83 -2.89
N SER A 24 5.66 -8.06 -3.86
CA SER A 24 4.77 -8.55 -4.91
C SER A 24 5.50 -9.22 -6.07
N LEU A 25 6.65 -8.67 -6.48
CA LEU A 25 7.37 -9.08 -7.69
C LEU A 25 8.59 -9.95 -7.40
N VAL A 26 9.14 -9.92 -6.18
CA VAL A 26 10.33 -10.70 -5.83
C VAL A 26 9.98 -11.78 -4.81
N LEU A 27 9.52 -11.38 -3.62
CA LEU A 27 9.34 -12.33 -2.52
C LEU A 27 8.16 -13.29 -2.75
N ALA A 28 7.00 -12.78 -3.19
CA ALA A 28 5.83 -13.63 -3.43
C ALA A 28 6.06 -14.68 -4.54
N PRO A 29 6.65 -14.36 -5.71
CA PRO A 29 6.99 -15.36 -6.73
C PRO A 29 8.01 -16.39 -6.24
N LEU A 30 9.07 -15.96 -5.54
CA LEU A 30 10.10 -16.84 -4.98
C LEU A 30 9.49 -17.91 -4.08
N VAL A 31 8.61 -17.48 -3.16
CA VAL A 31 7.95 -18.33 -2.17
C VAL A 31 6.94 -19.29 -2.83
N ARG A 32 6.29 -18.88 -3.93
CA ARG A 32 5.40 -19.75 -4.73
C ARG A 32 6.15 -20.78 -5.55
N GLY A 33 7.30 -20.40 -6.15
CA GLY A 33 8.10 -21.29 -7.00
C GLY A 33 8.68 -22.50 -6.26
N ARG A 34 8.88 -22.38 -4.94
CA ARG A 34 9.35 -23.46 -4.06
C ARG A 34 8.23 -24.38 -3.53
N LYS A 35 7.08 -24.45 -4.23
CA LYS A 35 5.90 -25.29 -3.86
C LYS A 35 5.44 -25.12 -2.41
N ALA A 36 5.49 -23.91 -1.86
CA ALA A 36 4.92 -23.59 -0.56
C ALA A 36 5.42 -24.48 0.59
N VAL A 37 6.70 -24.86 0.62
CA VAL A 37 7.29 -25.44 1.83
C VAL A 37 6.95 -24.50 3.01
N PRO A 38 6.42 -25.03 4.13
CA PRO A 38 5.86 -24.21 5.22
C PRO A 38 6.81 -23.11 5.71
N GLU A 39 8.12 -23.38 5.71
CA GLU A 39 9.18 -22.46 6.11
C GLU A 39 9.24 -21.21 5.22
N PHE A 40 9.11 -21.34 3.89
CA PHE A 40 9.11 -20.18 2.98
C PHE A 40 7.85 -19.33 3.14
N MET A 41 6.70 -19.95 3.43
CA MET A 41 5.46 -19.23 3.74
C MET A 41 5.56 -18.50 5.08
N ALA A 42 6.17 -19.13 6.09
CA ALA A 42 6.45 -18.51 7.37
C ALA A 42 7.42 -17.32 7.22
N LEU A 43 8.44 -17.44 6.37
CA LEU A 43 9.35 -16.34 6.04
C LEU A 43 8.61 -15.18 5.37
N PHE A 44 7.78 -15.45 4.36
CA PHE A 44 6.96 -14.41 3.71
C PHE A 44 6.09 -13.67 4.72
N ARG A 45 5.36 -14.42 5.57
CA ARG A 45 4.49 -13.85 6.59
C ARG A 45 5.28 -13.02 7.60
N SER A 46 6.44 -13.51 8.04
CA SER A 46 7.30 -12.80 9.00
C SER A 46 7.87 -11.52 8.41
N ALA A 47 8.30 -11.53 7.15
CA ALA A 47 8.76 -10.35 6.44
C ALA A 47 7.63 -9.32 6.29
N ALA A 48 6.44 -9.74 5.86
CA ALA A 48 5.28 -8.86 5.73
C ALA A 48 4.86 -8.23 7.08
N LEU A 49 4.84 -9.02 8.16
CA LEU A 49 4.53 -8.53 9.51
C LEU A 49 5.57 -7.53 10.03
N ARG A 50 6.86 -7.76 9.78
CA ARG A 50 7.93 -6.82 10.14
C ARG A 50 7.91 -5.55 9.31
N PHE A 51 7.50 -5.64 8.05
CA PHE A 51 7.39 -4.48 7.17
C PHE A 51 6.17 -3.60 7.47
N ARG A 52 5.11 -4.18 8.04
CA ARG A 52 3.87 -3.50 8.40
C ARG A 52 4.07 -2.22 9.24
N PRO A 53 4.78 -2.20 10.39
CA PRO A 53 5.00 -0.96 11.13
C PRO A 53 5.75 0.11 10.33
N ILE A 54 6.67 -0.29 9.44
CA ILE A 54 7.39 0.62 8.55
C ILE A 54 6.42 1.31 7.58
N VAL A 55 5.47 0.56 7.02
CA VAL A 55 4.38 1.10 6.19
C VAL A 55 3.53 2.10 6.96
N TRP A 56 3.15 1.78 8.20
CA TRP A 56 2.34 2.69 9.03
C TRP A 56 3.07 4.01 9.34
N VAL A 57 4.37 3.95 9.62
CA VAL A 57 5.21 5.15 9.77
C VAL A 57 5.26 5.93 8.45
N ALA A 58 5.47 5.27 7.31
CA ALA A 58 5.48 5.93 6.01
C ALA A 58 4.14 6.61 5.69
N ILE A 59 3.00 5.96 5.98
CA ILE A 59 1.66 6.54 5.82
C ILE A 59 1.51 7.80 6.68
N ALA A 60 1.90 7.74 7.96
CA ALA A 60 1.82 8.91 8.85
C ALA A 60 2.66 10.07 8.32
N VAL A 61 3.88 9.80 7.83
CA VAL A 61 4.74 10.82 7.22
C VAL A 61 4.10 11.38 5.93
N LEU A 62 3.51 10.55 5.07
CA LEU A 62 2.87 11.02 3.83
C LEU A 62 1.62 11.87 4.10
N LEU A 63 0.78 11.45 5.05
CA LEU A 63 -0.46 12.16 5.41
C LEU A 63 -0.20 13.45 6.18
N THR A 64 0.98 13.63 6.77
CA THR A 64 1.41 14.89 7.40
C THR A 64 2.12 15.80 6.40
N THR A 65 3.12 15.29 5.69
CA THR A 65 3.92 16.08 4.75
C THR A 65 3.13 16.48 3.49
N GLY A 66 2.22 15.65 2.99
CA GLY A 66 1.42 15.93 1.80
C GLY A 66 0.58 17.21 1.91
N PRO A 67 -0.26 17.33 2.96
CA PRO A 67 -1.03 18.55 3.22
C PRO A 67 -0.15 19.79 3.42
N LEU A 68 0.96 19.66 4.15
CA LEU A 68 1.91 20.77 4.34
C LEU A 68 2.51 21.22 3.00
N LEU A 69 2.88 20.30 2.13
CA LEU A 69 3.41 20.62 0.80
C LEU A 69 2.36 21.28 -0.12
N LEU A 70 1.10 20.84 -0.05
CA LEU A 70 -0.01 21.49 -0.77
C LEU A 70 -0.26 22.91 -0.26
N SER A 71 -0.25 23.11 1.07
CA SER A 71 -0.45 24.43 1.67
C SER A 71 0.63 25.43 1.27
N GLN A 72 1.89 24.97 1.12
CA GLN A 72 2.99 25.81 0.65
C GLN A 72 2.90 26.16 -0.85
N ARG A 73 2.06 25.45 -1.61
CA ARG A 73 1.66 25.81 -2.98
C ARG A 73 0.38 26.64 -3.04
N GLY A 74 -0.16 27.08 -1.91
CA GLY A 74 -1.41 27.84 -1.83
C GLY A 74 -2.68 27.00 -1.99
N ILE A 75 -2.56 25.66 -1.99
CA ILE A 75 -3.69 24.74 -2.17
C ILE A 75 -4.20 24.29 -0.80
N GLN A 76 -5.41 24.70 -0.45
CA GLN A 76 -6.03 24.36 0.83
C GLN A 76 -6.83 23.06 0.73
N LEU A 77 -6.61 22.13 1.68
CA LEU A 77 -7.39 20.88 1.71
C LEU A 77 -8.87 21.09 2.06
N SER A 78 -9.20 22.18 2.75
CA SER A 78 -10.57 22.53 3.13
C SER A 78 -11.42 23.04 1.97
N SER A 79 -10.83 23.32 0.80
CA SER A 79 -11.55 23.82 -0.38
C SER A 79 -11.36 22.91 -1.60
N PRO A 80 -12.01 21.73 -1.65
CA PRO A 80 -11.88 20.80 -2.77
C PRO A 80 -12.28 21.38 -4.13
N ALA A 81 -13.19 22.36 -4.14
CA ALA A 81 -13.61 23.06 -5.35
C ALA A 81 -12.48 23.86 -6.03
N SER A 82 -11.42 24.21 -5.28
CA SER A 82 -10.25 24.94 -5.79
C SER A 82 -9.15 24.04 -6.35
N TRP A 83 -9.28 22.72 -6.22
CA TRP A 83 -8.22 21.79 -6.61
C TRP A 83 -8.15 21.64 -8.13
N SER A 84 -6.91 21.65 -8.66
CA SER A 84 -6.70 21.22 -10.04
C SER A 84 -7.04 19.74 -10.20
N GLY A 85 -7.40 19.32 -11.41
CA GLY A 85 -7.75 17.93 -11.69
C GLY A 85 -6.65 16.93 -11.26
N ILE A 86 -5.37 17.31 -11.40
CA ILE A 86 -4.24 16.48 -10.99
C ILE A 86 -4.21 16.30 -9.46
N VAL A 87 -4.47 17.34 -8.68
CA VAL A 87 -4.52 17.26 -7.22
C VAL A 87 -5.69 16.38 -6.78
N THR A 88 -6.86 16.56 -7.38
CA THR A 88 -8.06 15.75 -7.07
C THR A 88 -7.81 14.27 -7.35
N VAL A 89 -7.22 13.94 -8.51
CA VAL A 89 -6.86 12.57 -8.87
C VAL A 89 -5.83 12.01 -7.87
N LYS A 90 -4.75 12.76 -7.57
CA LYS A 90 -3.72 12.32 -6.64
C LYS A 90 -4.29 12.03 -5.25
N LEU A 91 -5.09 12.94 -4.70
CA LEU A 91 -5.67 12.78 -3.35
C LEU A 91 -6.69 11.64 -3.31
N THR A 92 -7.50 11.46 -4.35
CA THR A 92 -8.41 10.31 -4.47
C THR A 92 -7.66 8.99 -4.49
N LEU A 93 -6.59 8.89 -5.30
CA LEU A 93 -5.77 7.68 -5.38
C LEU A 93 -5.05 7.38 -4.06
N VAL A 94 -4.52 8.40 -3.37
CA VAL A 94 -3.90 8.24 -2.04
C VAL A 94 -4.94 7.76 -1.02
N GLY A 95 -6.13 8.36 -1.00
CA GLY A 95 -7.22 7.94 -0.12
C GLY A 95 -7.61 6.48 -0.36
N LEU A 96 -7.79 6.09 -1.63
CA LEU A 96 -8.07 4.70 -2.01
C LEU A 96 -6.96 3.75 -1.56
N LEU A 97 -5.69 4.13 -1.75
CA LEU A 97 -4.55 3.32 -1.34
C LEU A 97 -4.49 3.10 0.18
N VAL A 98 -4.77 4.15 0.96
CA VAL A 98 -4.83 4.08 2.43
C VAL A 98 -5.98 3.17 2.88
N VAL A 99 -7.17 3.32 2.28
CA VAL A 99 -8.33 2.45 2.59
C VAL A 99 -8.03 0.99 2.25
N LEU A 100 -7.46 0.71 1.08
CA LEU A 100 -7.07 -0.65 0.69
C LEU A 100 -6.04 -1.24 1.65
N THR A 101 -5.10 -0.43 2.13
CA THR A 101 -4.08 -0.85 3.09
C THR A 101 -4.68 -1.15 4.46
N LEU A 102 -5.58 -0.30 4.94
CA LEU A 102 -6.37 -0.55 6.16
C LEU A 102 -7.14 -1.87 6.07
N LEU A 103 -7.87 -2.07 4.97
CA LEU A 103 -8.63 -3.31 4.74
C LEU A 103 -7.72 -4.53 4.69
N HIS A 104 -6.60 -4.44 3.94
CA HIS A 104 -5.60 -5.50 3.87
C HIS A 104 -5.06 -5.89 5.25
N ASP A 105 -4.62 -4.90 6.02
CA ASP A 105 -3.87 -5.11 7.25
C ASP A 105 -4.76 -5.48 8.44
N LEU A 106 -5.94 -4.87 8.56
CA LEU A 106 -6.83 -5.03 9.70
C LEU A 106 -7.88 -6.13 9.49
N VAL A 107 -8.35 -6.33 8.26
CA VAL A 107 -9.42 -7.31 7.98
C VAL A 107 -8.82 -8.61 7.45
N PHE A 108 -8.00 -8.54 6.40
CA PHE A 108 -7.49 -9.75 5.75
C PHE A 108 -6.31 -10.39 6.50
N GLY A 109 -5.45 -9.60 7.16
CA GLY A 109 -4.35 -10.11 7.99
C GLY A 109 -4.79 -11.13 9.06
N PRO A 110 -5.78 -10.80 9.91
CA PRO A 110 -6.31 -11.73 10.92
C PRO A 110 -7.06 -12.92 10.30
N GLN A 111 -7.84 -12.69 9.25
CA GLN A 111 -8.64 -13.74 8.60
C GLN A 111 -7.78 -14.81 7.93
N VAL A 112 -6.74 -14.41 7.19
CA VAL A 112 -5.81 -15.35 6.56
C VAL A 112 -5.06 -16.18 7.60
N SER A 113 -4.73 -15.57 8.76
CA SER A 113 -4.09 -16.29 9.87
C SER A 113 -5.01 -17.31 10.56
N ARG A 114 -6.34 -17.09 10.55
CA ARG A 114 -7.33 -18.04 11.09
C ARG A 114 -7.61 -19.20 10.13
N VAL A 115 -7.77 -18.90 8.84
CA VAL A 115 -8.14 -19.88 7.81
C VAL A 115 -6.93 -20.72 7.35
N SER A 116 -5.70 -20.26 7.57
CA SER A 116 -4.48 -21.02 7.22
C SER A 116 -4.30 -22.33 7.98
N VAL A 117 -5.04 -22.54 9.08
CA VAL A 117 -5.02 -23.79 9.86
C VAL A 117 -5.91 -24.87 9.22
N ILE A 118 -6.83 -24.50 8.33
CA ILE A 118 -7.78 -25.40 7.69
C ILE A 118 -7.17 -25.95 6.39
N SER A 119 -7.16 -27.28 6.27
CA SER A 119 -6.62 -28.00 5.12
C SER A 119 -7.36 -27.63 3.84
N GLU A 120 -6.63 -27.51 2.72
CA GLU A 120 -7.15 -26.97 1.45
C GLU A 120 -8.36 -27.74 0.91
N SER A 121 -8.45 -29.03 1.22
CA SER A 121 -9.57 -29.92 0.85
C SER A 121 -10.87 -29.67 1.62
N GLN A 122 -10.83 -28.96 2.76
CA GLN A 122 -12.00 -28.67 3.60
C GLN A 122 -12.49 -27.21 3.50
N ARG A 123 -11.90 -26.41 2.61
CA ARG A 123 -12.24 -24.98 2.48
C ARG A 123 -13.57 -24.73 1.77
N THR A 124 -14.45 -24.02 2.45
CA THR A 124 -15.73 -23.49 1.96
C THR A 124 -15.53 -22.44 0.84
N THR A 125 -16.60 -22.14 0.10
CA THR A 125 -16.60 -21.13 -0.98
C THR A 125 -16.14 -19.75 -0.48
N GLY A 126 -16.56 -19.36 0.73
CA GLY A 126 -16.14 -18.09 1.35
C GLY A 126 -14.65 -18.01 1.64
N GLU A 127 -14.04 -19.11 2.10
CA GLU A 127 -12.60 -19.18 2.38
C GLU A 127 -11.76 -19.09 1.10
N ARG A 128 -12.24 -19.65 -0.02
CA ARG A 128 -11.60 -19.50 -1.34
C ARG A 128 -11.64 -18.05 -1.83
N VAL A 129 -12.71 -17.30 -1.54
CA VAL A 129 -12.80 -15.87 -1.85
C VAL A 129 -11.78 -15.07 -1.04
N VAL A 130 -11.61 -15.37 0.24
CA VAL A 130 -10.58 -14.74 1.11
C VAL A 130 -9.18 -14.92 0.52
N PHE A 131 -8.82 -16.12 0.05
CA PHE A 131 -7.50 -16.36 -0.57
C PHE A 131 -7.32 -15.68 -1.93
N LYS A 132 -8.37 -15.59 -2.76
CA LYS A 132 -8.32 -14.83 -4.03
C LYS A 132 -8.15 -13.33 -3.75
N SER A 133 -8.92 -12.79 -2.82
CA SER A 133 -8.82 -11.39 -2.39
C SER A 133 -7.45 -11.08 -1.80
N ALA A 134 -6.90 -11.95 -0.95
CA ALA A 134 -5.55 -11.81 -0.40
C ALA A 134 -4.45 -11.81 -1.49
N ARG A 135 -4.70 -12.38 -2.67
CA ARG A 135 -3.78 -12.31 -3.82
C ARG A 135 -4.00 -11.09 -4.71
N LEU A 136 -5.24 -10.64 -4.86
CA LEU A 136 -5.60 -9.55 -5.76
C LEU A 136 -5.40 -8.17 -5.12
N LEU A 137 -5.76 -8.00 -3.84
CA LEU A 137 -5.68 -6.73 -3.13
C LEU A 137 -4.27 -6.11 -3.18
N PRO A 138 -3.19 -6.85 -2.92
CA PRO A 138 -1.83 -6.28 -2.97
C PRO A 138 -1.44 -5.81 -4.38
N ARG A 139 -1.89 -6.53 -5.42
CA ARG A 139 -1.62 -6.16 -6.82
C ARG A 139 -2.38 -4.92 -7.24
N LEU A 140 -3.65 -4.83 -6.89
CA LEU A 140 -4.45 -3.62 -7.13
C LEU A 140 -3.87 -2.42 -6.38
N SER A 141 -3.48 -2.62 -5.12
CA SER A 141 -2.83 -1.57 -4.31
C SER A 141 -1.52 -1.11 -4.95
N LEU A 142 -0.71 -2.03 -5.48
CA LEU A 142 0.51 -1.68 -6.21
C LEU A 142 0.20 -0.85 -7.47
N LEU A 143 -0.78 -1.24 -8.27
CA LEU A 143 -1.16 -0.48 -9.47
C LEU A 143 -1.63 0.94 -9.13
N ILE A 144 -2.45 1.08 -8.09
CA ILE A 144 -2.89 2.39 -7.59
C ILE A 144 -1.69 3.20 -7.08
N ALA A 145 -0.77 2.58 -6.35
CA ALA A 145 0.43 3.24 -5.85
C ALA A 145 1.33 3.75 -6.99
N LEU A 146 1.47 2.99 -8.08
CA LEU A 146 2.16 3.46 -9.28
C LEU A 146 1.42 4.63 -9.94
N ALA A 147 0.09 4.59 -10.02
CA ALA A 147 -0.71 5.71 -10.50
C ALA A 147 -0.55 6.98 -9.63
N VAL A 148 -0.42 6.83 -8.30
CA VAL A 148 -0.10 7.94 -7.39
C VAL A 148 1.25 8.58 -7.74
N VAL A 149 2.27 7.79 -8.05
CA VAL A 149 3.60 8.30 -8.46
C VAL A 149 3.51 9.06 -9.77
N ILE A 150 2.77 8.53 -10.76
CA ILE A 150 2.57 9.19 -12.04
C ILE A 150 1.87 10.54 -11.83
N ALA A 151 0.78 10.57 -11.06
CA ALA A 151 0.06 11.81 -10.75
C ALA A 151 0.96 12.80 -9.98
N ALA A 152 1.82 12.32 -9.07
CA ALA A 152 2.78 13.16 -8.36
C ALA A 152 3.83 13.76 -9.30
N ALA A 153 4.35 13.00 -10.26
CA ALA A 153 5.30 13.49 -11.26
C ALA A 153 4.66 14.51 -12.21
N MET A 154 3.40 14.30 -12.60
CA MET A 154 2.63 15.28 -13.38
C MET A 154 2.42 16.57 -12.60
N LEU A 155 2.05 16.49 -11.32
CA LEU A 155 1.86 17.66 -10.44
C LEU A 155 3.17 18.43 -10.18
N ALA A 156 4.31 17.73 -10.18
CA ALA A 156 5.61 18.37 -10.01
C ALA A 156 5.98 19.25 -11.23
N ARG A 157 5.38 18.98 -12.40
CA ARG A 157 5.64 19.67 -13.67
C ARG A 157 4.61 20.75 -14.04
N SER A 158 3.46 20.76 -13.38
CA SER A 158 2.41 21.78 -13.53
C SER A 158 2.66 22.98 -12.64
#